data_AF-A0A1P8Y9I0-F1
#
_entry.id   AF-A0A1P8Y9I0-F1
#
_cell.length_a   1.000
_cell.length_b   1.000
_cell.length_c   1.000
_cell.angle_alpha   90.00
_cell.angle_beta   90.00
_cell.angle_gamma   90.00
#
_symmetry.space_group_name_H-M   'P 1'
#
loop_
_entity.id
_entity.type
_entity.pdbx_description
1 polymer ?
#
loop_
_entity_poly.entity_id
_entity_poly.type
_entity_poly.pdbx_seq_one_letter_code
_entity_poly.pdbx_strand_id
1 'polypeptide(L)'
;MVRLDPVPRTLVDVVRDRCPDTDGPYSWWSWLGQSFADDTGWRIDYHLATPRLARAAVAAGTDREPAADLRMSDHAPVVVDYEL
;
A
#
# COMPACT_ATOMS: atom_id res chain seq x y z
N MET A 1 -5.32 -24.30 26.19
CA MET A 1 -6.25 -23.40 25.50
C MET A 1 -5.72 -21.99 25.64
N VAL A 2 -4.97 -21.49 24.65
CA VAL A 2 -4.40 -20.13 24.69
C VAL A 2 -5.56 -19.16 24.39
N ARG A 3 -5.94 -18.34 25.37
CA ARG A 3 -6.77 -17.16 25.10
C ARG A 3 -5.88 -16.16 24.37
N LEU A 4 -6.16 -15.95 23.08
CA LEU A 4 -5.70 -14.77 22.39
C LEU A 4 -6.65 -13.65 22.81
N ASP A 5 -6.19 -12.75 23.68
CA ASP A 5 -6.92 -11.51 23.91
C ASP A 5 -7.02 -10.79 22.55
N PRO A 6 -8.21 -10.36 22.12
CA PRO A 6 -8.33 -9.66 20.84
C PRO A 6 -7.59 -8.34 20.95
N VAL A 7 -6.41 -8.26 20.34
CA VAL A 7 -5.71 -6.99 20.17
C VAL A 7 -6.65 -6.06 19.43
N PRO A 8 -7.05 -4.91 20.01
CA PRO A 8 -7.96 -4.00 19.33
C PRO A 8 -7.29 -3.53 18.03
N ARG A 9 -8.00 -3.69 16.90
CA ARG A 9 -7.57 -3.24 15.57
C ARG A 9 -7.52 -1.72 15.52
N THR A 10 -6.45 -1.17 16.08
CA THR A 10 -6.23 0.27 16.29
C THR A 10 -5.29 0.89 15.27
N LEU A 11 -4.66 0.07 14.42
CA LEU A 11 -3.79 0.54 13.36
C LEU A 11 -4.63 1.11 12.21
N VAL A 12 -4.15 2.22 11.66
CA VAL A 12 -4.72 2.89 10.49
C VAL A 12 -3.95 2.43 9.25
N ASP A 13 -4.67 2.05 8.21
CA ASP A 13 -4.11 1.85 6.87
C ASP A 13 -3.88 3.22 6.23
N VAL A 14 -2.62 3.66 6.21
CA VAL A 14 -2.27 5.04 5.84
C VAL A 14 -2.51 5.31 4.37
N VAL A 15 -2.28 4.32 3.50
CA VAL A 15 -2.54 4.46 2.06
C VAL A 15 -4.03 4.62 1.81
N ARG A 16 -4.88 3.84 2.48
CA ARG A 16 -6.34 3.97 2.33
C ARG A 16 -6.88 5.29 2.92
N ASP A 17 -6.31 5.74 4.03
CA ASP A 17 -6.66 7.04 4.64
C ASP A 17 -6.35 8.22 3.72
N ARG A 18 -5.25 8.15 2.97
CA ARG A 18 -4.79 9.24 2.08
C ARG A 18 -5.30 9.15 0.65
N CYS A 19 -5.73 7.97 0.22
CA CYS A 19 -6.28 7.71 -1.11
C CYS A 19 -7.69 7.05 -0.99
N PRO A 20 -8.68 7.73 -0.39
CA PRO A 20 -9.97 7.10 -0.08
C PRO A 20 -10.83 6.80 -1.31
N ASP A 21 -10.71 7.62 -2.37
CA ASP A 21 -11.59 7.60 -3.54
C ASP A 21 -11.01 6.85 -4.74
N THR A 22 -9.96 6.06 -4.54
CA THR A 22 -9.36 5.23 -5.59
C THR A 22 -9.30 3.77 -5.19
N ASP A 23 -9.46 2.88 -6.16
CA ASP A 23 -9.31 1.43 -5.95
C ASP A 23 -7.87 1.08 -5.57
N GLY A 24 -6.91 1.81 -6.16
CA GLY A 24 -5.48 1.75 -5.85
C GLY A 24 -5.04 2.74 -4.76
N PRO A 25 -3.75 3.10 -4.69
CA PRO A 25 -2.67 2.59 -5.55
C PRO A 25 -2.44 1.09 -5.32
N TYR A 26 -2.28 0.34 -6.41
CA TYR A 26 -1.90 -1.08 -6.35
C TYR A 26 -0.41 -1.20 -6.01
N SER A 27 -0.05 -2.32 -5.38
CA SER A 27 1.33 -2.63 -5.00
C SER A 27 1.83 -3.90 -5.68
N TRP A 28 0.98 -4.60 -6.43
CA TRP A 28 1.31 -5.84 -7.10
C TRP A 28 0.60 -5.97 -8.45
N TRP A 29 1.32 -6.46 -9.46
CA TRP A 29 0.78 -6.80 -10.77
C TRP A 29 1.39 -8.10 -11.28
N SER A 30 0.57 -8.96 -11.88
CA SER A 30 1.03 -10.21 -12.47
C SER A 30 2.11 -9.99 -13.53
N TRP A 31 3.04 -10.95 -13.64
CA TRP A 31 3.93 -11.05 -14.81
C TRP A 31 3.20 -11.52 -16.07
N LEU A 32 2.02 -12.12 -15.91
CA LEU A 32 1.23 -12.64 -17.01
C LEU A 32 0.43 -11.52 -17.70
N GLY A 33 0.39 -11.56 -19.03
CA GLY A 33 -0.39 -10.63 -19.82
C GLY A 33 0.11 -9.19 -19.74
N GLN A 34 -0.80 -8.24 -19.83
CA GLN A 34 -0.52 -6.81 -19.80
C GLN A 34 -0.91 -6.17 -18.45
N SER A 35 -1.04 -6.95 -17.37
CA SER A 35 -1.52 -6.47 -16.07
C SER A 35 -0.79 -5.22 -15.57
N PHE A 36 0.53 -5.14 -15.73
CA PHE A 36 1.29 -3.95 -15.35
C PHE A 36 0.99 -2.76 -16.26
N ALA A 37 0.88 -2.94 -17.57
CA ALA A 37 0.60 -1.84 -18.51
C ALA A 37 -0.85 -1.32 -18.37
N ASP A 38 -1.80 -2.22 -18.18
CA ASP A 38 -3.23 -1.94 -18.02
C ASP A 38 -3.59 -1.50 -16.58
N ASP A 39 -2.59 -1.38 -15.71
CA ASP A 39 -2.74 -1.09 -14.28
C ASP A 39 -3.78 -1.96 -13.57
N THR A 40 -3.84 -3.24 -13.94
CA THR A 40 -4.76 -4.21 -13.35
C THR A 40 -4.00 -5.03 -12.30
N GLY A 41 -4.07 -4.56 -11.05
CA GLY A 41 -3.28 -5.08 -9.95
C GLY A 41 -4.06 -5.24 -8.65
N TRP A 42 -3.36 -5.68 -7.61
CA TRP A 42 -3.89 -5.79 -6.26
C TRP A 42 -3.12 -4.88 -5.31
N ARG A 43 -3.79 -4.40 -4.27
CA ARG A 43 -3.17 -3.71 -3.13
C ARG A 43 -3.04 -4.70 -1.97
N ILE A 44 -1.90 -5.34 -1.87
CA ILE A 44 -1.63 -6.41 -0.89
C ILE A 44 -0.46 -6.12 0.03
N ASP A 45 0.24 -5.02 -0.21
CA ASP A 45 1.28 -4.49 0.67
C ASP A 45 0.71 -3.26 1.40
N TYR A 46 1.00 -3.14 2.70
CA TYR A 46 0.35 -2.15 3.57
C TYR A 46 1.36 -1.38 4.40
N HIS A 47 1.08 -0.10 4.60
CA HIS A 47 1.66 0.69 5.68
C HIS A 47 0.61 0.92 6.76
N LEU A 48 0.70 0.14 7.85
CA LEU A 48 -0.19 0.27 8.99
C LEU A 48 0.50 1.07 10.11
N ALA A 49 -0.12 2.14 10.57
CA ALA A 49 0.45 3.04 11.56
C ALA A 49 -0.46 3.22 12.77
N THR A 50 0.14 3.51 13.94
CA THR A 50 -0.64 3.96 15.09
C THR A 50 -1.35 5.28 14.76
N PRO A 51 -2.50 5.61 15.39
CA PRO A 51 -3.24 6.81 15.05
C PRO A 51 -2.43 8.11 15.16
N ARG A 52 -1.45 8.17 16.07
CA ARG A 52 -0.55 9.33 16.19
C ARG A 52 0.34 9.49 14.97
N LEU A 53 0.96 8.40 14.51
CA LEU A 53 1.84 8.43 13.35
C LEU A 53 1.04 8.66 12.06
N ALA A 54 -0.10 7.98 11.88
CA ALA A 54 -0.95 8.15 10.69
C ALA A 54 -1.38 9.60 10.44
N ARG A 55 -1.63 10.38 11.51
CA ARG A 55 -1.96 11.81 11.39
C ARG A 55 -0.81 12.66 10.83
N ALA A 56 0.43 12.25 11.04
CA ALA A 56 1.62 12.94 10.54
C ALA A 56 1.95 12.60 9.07
N ALA A 57 1.24 11.64 8.47
CA ALA A 57 1.45 11.34 7.05
C ALA A 57 1.08 12.57 6.21
N VAL A 58 1.89 12.90 5.22
CA VAL A 58 1.64 14.00 4.28
C VAL A 58 1.47 13.51 2.85
N ALA A 59 2.05 12.35 2.51
CA ALA A 59 1.84 11.65 1.25
C ALA A 59 1.86 10.13 1.50
N ALA A 60 1.15 9.37 0.66
CA ALA A 60 1.19 7.92 0.68
C ALA A 60 0.89 7.37 -0.71
N GLY A 61 1.52 6.25 -1.08
CA GLY A 61 1.25 5.58 -2.34
C GLY A 61 2.16 4.39 -2.60
N THR A 62 2.36 4.07 -3.88
CA THR A 62 3.32 3.06 -4.32
C THR A 62 4.33 3.67 -5.27
N ASP A 63 5.60 3.32 -5.09
CA ASP A 63 6.71 3.73 -5.95
C ASP A 63 6.79 2.78 -7.15
N ARG A 64 5.76 2.85 -8.00
CA ARG A 64 5.60 2.00 -9.19
C ARG A 64 6.52 2.48 -10.31
N GLU A 65 7.22 1.55 -10.96
CA GLU A 65 8.06 1.85 -12.10
C GLU A 65 7.23 2.38 -13.30
N PRO A 66 7.81 3.26 -14.13
CA PRO A 66 7.06 3.90 -15.21
C PRO A 66 6.74 2.97 -16.39
N ALA A 67 7.38 1.80 -16.49
CA ALA A 67 7.16 0.82 -17.56
C ALA A 67 7.44 -0.62 -17.11
N ALA A 68 6.77 -1.59 -17.76
CA ALA A 68 6.78 -3.00 -17.38
C ALA A 68 8.13 -3.71 -17.60
N ASP A 69 8.99 -3.18 -18.47
CA ASP A 69 10.34 -3.66 -18.75
C ASP A 69 11.40 -3.10 -17.80
N LEU A 70 11.05 -2.03 -17.06
CA LEU A 70 11.90 -1.42 -16.04
C LEU A 70 11.64 -2.01 -14.64
N ARG A 71 10.51 -2.71 -14.45
CA ARG A 71 10.13 -3.24 -13.13
C ARG A 71 11.11 -4.30 -12.65
N MET A 72 11.48 -4.21 -11.38
CA MET A 72 12.40 -5.16 -10.76
C MET A 72 11.69 -6.33 -10.07
N SER A 73 10.41 -6.17 -9.75
CA SER A 73 9.56 -7.14 -9.07
C SER A 73 8.12 -7.07 -9.62
N ASP A 74 7.31 -8.10 -9.36
CA ASP A 74 5.85 -8.01 -9.49
C ASP A 74 5.22 -7.09 -8.44
N HIS A 75 5.96 -6.76 -7.38
CA HIS A 75 5.57 -5.77 -6.38
C HIS A 75 6.25 -4.41 -6.60
N ALA A 76 5.56 -3.33 -6.24
CA ALA A 76 6.13 -2.00 -6.05
C ALA A 76 6.18 -1.63 -4.56
N PRO A 77 7.22 -0.90 -4.09
CA PRO A 77 7.29 -0.43 -2.71
C PRO A 77 6.08 0.42 -2.32
N VAL A 78 5.53 0.21 -1.11
CA VAL A 78 4.58 1.13 -0.49
C VAL A 78 5.37 2.20 0.25
N VAL A 79 5.12 3.46 -0.09
CA VAL A 79 5.84 4.63 0.44
C VAL A 79 4.89 5.56 1.17
N VAL A 80 5.36 6.12 2.28
CA VAL A 80 4.63 7.11 3.08
C VAL A 80 5.62 8.15 3.58
N ASP A 81 5.34 9.40 3.29
CA ASP A 81 6.09 10.54 3.82
C ASP A 81 5.41 11.08 5.06
N TYR A 82 6.21 11.40 6.08
CA TYR A 82 5.76 11.91 7.37
C TYR A 82 6.41 13.25 7.69
N GLU A 83 5.62 14.17 8.24
CA GLU A 83 6.10 15.42 8.85
C GLU A 83 6.05 15.27 10.38
N LEU A 84 7.22 15.16 11.03
CA LEU A 84 7.37 14.79 12.44
C LEU A 84 7.99 15.89 13.30
#